data_AF-A0A520K5J9-F1
#
_entry.id   AF-A0A520K5J9-F1
#
_cell.length_a   1.000
_cell.length_b   1.000
_cell.length_c   1.000
_cell.angle_alpha   90.00
_cell.angle_beta   90.00
_cell.angle_gamma   90.00
#
_symmetry.space_group_name_H-M   'P 1'
#
loop_
_entity.id
_entity.type
_entity.pdbx_description
1 polymer ?
#
loop_
_entity_poly.entity_id
_entity_poly.type
_entity_poly.pdbx_seq_one_letter_code
_entity_poly.pdbx_strand_id
1 'polypeptide(L)'
;GSWISPVTATASSTYHDSFAPEKAIDGRDDTSWFSEPNTALPCWIQFDLGETLTINKVQTTISNKDVPITLDIQVSADGTNWTTVTTDFKITEADTPTTIPCNPTNTRHVRLWETKLNRNYGQCTEFKVHTTTNRSETLKIL
;
A
#
# COMPACT_ATOMS: atom_id res chain seq x y z
N GLY A 1 -5.74 2.15 17.67
CA GLY A 1 -5.61 2.02 16.21
C GLY A 1 -5.86 0.59 15.82
N SER A 2 -6.25 0.37 14.58
CA SER A 2 -6.56 -0.97 14.05
C SER A 2 -6.05 -1.09 12.63
N TRP A 3 -5.75 -2.32 12.20
CA TRP A 3 -5.46 -2.63 10.80
C TRP A 3 -6.75 -2.71 10.00
N ILE A 4 -6.77 -2.03 8.86
CA ILE A 4 -7.92 -1.96 7.95
C ILE A 4 -7.43 -2.40 6.56
N SER A 5 -8.15 -3.33 5.95
CA SER A 5 -8.02 -3.63 4.53
C SER A 5 -8.77 -2.56 3.71
N PRO A 6 -8.20 -2.08 2.59
CA PRO A 6 -8.92 -1.21 1.66
C PRO A 6 -10.20 -1.85 1.10
N VAL A 7 -11.12 -1.03 0.58
CA VAL A 7 -12.37 -1.51 -0.03
C VAL A 7 -12.22 -1.80 -1.53
N THR A 8 -11.32 -1.10 -2.22
CA THR A 8 -10.99 -1.36 -3.63
C THR A 8 -9.50 -1.11 -3.89
N ALA A 9 -9.00 -1.73 -4.95
CA ALA A 9 -7.65 -1.52 -5.46
C ALA A 9 -7.70 -1.27 -6.97
N THR A 10 -6.82 -0.40 -7.46
CA THR A 10 -6.56 -0.20 -8.90
C THR A 10 -5.06 -0.11 -9.13
N ALA A 11 -4.60 -0.37 -10.34
CA ALA A 11 -3.17 -0.41 -10.64
C ALA A 11 -2.83 0.19 -12.00
N SER A 12 -1.53 0.46 -12.18
CA SER A 12 -0.91 0.88 -13.43
C SER A 12 -1.20 -0.06 -14.60
N SER A 13 -1.19 -1.37 -14.33
CA SER A 13 -1.49 -2.43 -15.28
C SER A 13 -1.75 -3.74 -14.52
N THR A 14 -2.20 -4.77 -15.24
CA THR A 14 -2.51 -6.08 -14.69
C THR A 14 -2.08 -7.15 -15.68
N TYR A 15 -1.20 -8.08 -15.26
CA TYR A 15 -0.69 -9.14 -16.15
C TYR A 15 -1.78 -10.13 -16.61
N HIS A 16 -2.69 -10.48 -15.71
CA HIS A 16 -3.81 -11.39 -15.96
C HIS A 16 -4.85 -11.25 -14.84
N ASP A 17 -6.10 -11.63 -15.07
CA ASP A 17 -7.19 -11.52 -14.08
C ASP A 17 -6.89 -12.26 -12.76
N SER A 18 -6.10 -13.34 -12.82
CA SER A 18 -5.64 -14.06 -11.63
C SER A 18 -4.68 -13.25 -10.75
N PHE A 19 -4.13 -12.16 -11.28
CA PHE A 19 -3.22 -11.21 -10.64
C PHE A 19 -3.79 -9.79 -10.62
N ALA A 20 -5.12 -9.67 -10.61
CA ALA A 20 -5.80 -8.38 -10.54
C ALA A 20 -5.49 -7.63 -9.22
N PRO A 21 -5.62 -6.29 -9.18
CA PRO A 21 -5.28 -5.47 -8.01
C PRO A 21 -5.98 -5.92 -6.72
N GLU A 22 -7.18 -6.47 -6.82
CA GLU A 22 -7.98 -6.96 -5.69
C GLU A 22 -7.30 -8.12 -4.95
N LYS A 23 -6.36 -8.81 -5.60
CA LYS A 23 -5.55 -9.86 -4.96
C LYS A 23 -4.65 -9.33 -3.86
N ALA A 24 -4.35 -8.04 -3.85
CA ALA A 24 -3.58 -7.40 -2.79
C ALA A 24 -4.41 -7.02 -1.55
N ILE A 25 -5.72 -7.29 -1.54
CA ILE A 25 -6.62 -6.93 -0.43
C ILE A 25 -7.62 -8.05 -0.09
N ASP A 26 -7.38 -9.27 -0.56
CA ASP A 26 -8.30 -10.40 -0.38
C ASP A 26 -7.99 -11.24 0.88
N GLY A 27 -6.96 -10.86 1.64
CA GLY A 27 -6.62 -11.48 2.92
C GLY A 27 -5.88 -12.82 2.77
N ARG A 28 -5.36 -13.11 1.58
CA ARG A 28 -4.64 -14.35 1.28
C ARG A 28 -3.17 -14.05 1.00
N ASP A 29 -2.30 -14.94 1.47
CA ASP A 29 -0.85 -14.86 1.25
C ASP A 29 -0.39 -15.62 -0.01
N ASP A 30 -1.30 -16.32 -0.68
CA ASP A 30 -1.05 -17.14 -1.87
C ASP A 30 -1.53 -16.51 -3.19
N THR A 31 -2.12 -15.31 -3.12
CA THR A 31 -2.52 -14.50 -4.28
C THR A 31 -1.80 -13.16 -4.24
N SER A 32 -1.63 -12.51 -5.40
CA SER A 32 -0.92 -11.23 -5.50
C SER A 32 -1.38 -10.45 -6.70
N TRP A 33 -1.31 -9.13 -6.63
CA TRP A 33 -1.33 -8.29 -7.82
C TRP A 33 0.03 -8.36 -8.51
N PHE A 34 0.03 -8.49 -9.85
CA PHE A 34 1.19 -8.28 -10.72
C PHE A 34 0.85 -7.24 -11.80
N SER A 35 1.76 -6.28 -11.99
CA SER A 35 1.71 -5.43 -13.18
C SER A 35 2.01 -6.24 -14.44
N GLU A 36 1.71 -5.68 -15.61
CA GLU A 36 2.25 -6.21 -16.87
C GLU A 36 3.80 -6.21 -16.85
N PRO A 37 4.46 -7.25 -17.38
CA PRO A 37 5.91 -7.29 -17.51
C PRO A 37 6.45 -6.15 -18.39
N ASN A 38 7.61 -5.64 -18.01
CA ASN A 38 8.32 -4.52 -18.64
C ASN A 38 7.51 -3.21 -18.64
N THR A 39 6.54 -3.06 -17.73
CA THR A 39 5.90 -1.76 -17.47
C THR A 39 6.97 -0.75 -17.06
N ALA A 40 6.90 0.46 -17.61
CA ALA A 40 7.85 1.52 -17.26
C ALA A 40 7.74 1.85 -15.77
N LEU A 41 8.88 1.94 -15.09
CA LEU A 41 8.90 2.37 -13.71
C LEU A 41 8.56 3.86 -13.62
N PRO A 42 7.83 4.27 -12.59
CA PRO A 42 7.31 3.45 -11.48
C PRO A 42 6.06 2.64 -11.88
N CYS A 43 6.02 1.37 -11.46
CA CYS A 43 4.77 0.62 -11.40
C CYS A 43 4.00 1.08 -10.15
N TRP A 44 2.67 0.97 -10.17
CA TRP A 44 1.88 1.35 -9.01
C TRP A 44 0.63 0.51 -8.84
N ILE A 45 0.28 0.33 -7.56
CA ILE A 45 -1.02 -0.13 -7.08
C ILE A 45 -1.51 0.87 -6.04
N GLN A 46 -2.78 1.24 -6.12
CA GLN A 46 -3.41 2.18 -5.20
C GLN A 46 -4.71 1.61 -4.65
N PHE A 47 -5.09 2.12 -3.50
CA PHE A 47 -6.11 1.56 -2.64
C PHE A 47 -7.08 2.65 -2.20
N ASP A 48 -8.38 2.43 -2.32
CA ASP A 48 -9.41 3.26 -1.68
C ASP A 48 -9.77 2.66 -0.33
N LEU A 49 -9.70 3.44 0.73
CA LEU A 49 -10.09 3.05 2.09
C LEU A 49 -11.61 3.13 2.31
N GLY A 50 -12.35 3.73 1.38
CA GLY A 50 -13.82 3.89 1.41
C GLY A 50 -14.27 5.14 2.17
N GLU A 51 -13.45 5.62 3.10
CA GLU A 51 -13.65 6.85 3.85
C GLU A 51 -12.31 7.52 4.18
N THR A 52 -12.36 8.79 4.62
CA THR A 52 -11.16 9.51 5.06
C THR A 52 -10.77 9.04 6.47
N LEU A 53 -9.57 8.48 6.59
CA LEU A 53 -9.00 7.97 7.84
C LEU A 53 -7.68 8.67 8.17
N THR A 54 -7.38 8.82 9.46
CA THR A 54 -6.03 9.16 9.91
C THR A 54 -5.21 7.88 9.99
N ILE A 55 -4.21 7.74 9.12
CA ILE A 55 -3.29 6.59 9.11
C ILE A 55 -1.90 7.01 9.60
N ASN A 56 -1.14 6.09 10.19
CA ASN A 56 0.25 6.35 10.61
C ASN A 56 1.26 5.27 10.19
N LYS A 57 0.79 4.15 9.65
CA LYS A 57 1.62 3.08 9.08
C LYS A 57 0.84 2.35 8.01
N VAL A 58 1.55 1.75 7.08
CA VAL A 58 1.01 0.76 6.16
C VAL A 58 1.73 -0.56 6.38
N GLN A 59 1.14 -1.64 5.88
CA GLN A 59 1.74 -2.96 5.86
C GLN A 59 1.56 -3.54 4.47
N THR A 60 2.63 -4.08 3.90
CA THR A 60 2.58 -4.78 2.61
C THR A 60 3.42 -6.05 2.66
N THR A 61 2.97 -7.09 1.97
CA THR A 61 3.72 -8.34 1.77
C THR A 61 4.20 -8.41 0.33
N ILE A 62 5.45 -8.82 0.13
CA ILE A 62 6.06 -9.05 -1.19
C ILE A 62 6.52 -10.51 -1.28
N SER A 63 6.26 -11.18 -2.39
CA SER A 63 6.58 -12.60 -2.56
C SER A 63 8.09 -12.85 -2.67
N ASN A 64 8.55 -14.05 -2.25
CA ASN A 64 9.97 -14.41 -2.20
C ASN A 64 10.79 -14.20 -3.46
N LYS A 65 10.15 -14.33 -4.61
CA LYS A 65 10.76 -14.23 -5.92
C LYS A 65 10.91 -12.78 -6.39
N ASP A 66 10.26 -11.84 -5.70
CA ASP A 66 10.02 -10.48 -6.15
C ASP A 66 10.72 -9.45 -5.24
N VAL A 67 11.14 -9.84 -4.03
CA VAL A 67 12.08 -9.05 -3.24
C VAL A 67 13.50 -9.04 -3.85
N PRO A 68 14.28 -7.94 -3.74
CA PRO A 68 13.88 -6.68 -3.13
C PRO A 68 13.06 -5.78 -4.06
N ILE A 69 12.12 -5.03 -3.48
CA ILE A 69 11.43 -3.91 -4.14
C ILE A 69 11.77 -2.62 -3.39
N THR A 70 11.93 -1.51 -4.14
CA THR A 70 11.99 -0.16 -3.58
C THR A 70 10.75 0.60 -3.99
N LEU A 71 10.12 1.27 -3.03
CA LEU A 71 8.88 1.99 -3.25
C LEU A 71 8.78 3.26 -2.42
N ASP A 72 7.94 4.17 -2.90
CA ASP A 72 7.40 5.27 -2.09
C ASP A 72 6.00 4.90 -1.60
N ILE A 73 5.63 5.45 -0.43
CA ILE A 73 4.24 5.47 0.03
C ILE A 73 3.68 6.84 -0.27
N GLN A 74 2.57 6.87 -1.02
CA GLN A 74 1.86 8.09 -1.35
C GLN A 74 0.43 8.06 -0.84
N VAL A 75 -0.10 9.22 -0.50
CA VAL A 75 -1.46 9.38 0.01
C VAL A 75 -2.21 10.45 -0.78
N SER A 76 -3.53 10.30 -0.86
CA SER A 76 -4.40 11.24 -1.58
C SER A 76 -5.79 11.33 -0.94
N ALA A 77 -6.41 12.51 -1.04
CA ALA A 77 -7.81 12.71 -0.64
C ALA A 77 -8.79 12.38 -1.80
N ASP A 78 -8.33 12.47 -3.04
CA ASP A 78 -9.17 12.40 -4.25
C ASP A 78 -8.77 11.27 -5.23
N GLY A 79 -7.67 10.56 -4.95
CA GLY A 79 -7.17 9.47 -5.78
C GLY A 79 -6.40 9.93 -7.03
N THR A 80 -6.21 11.24 -7.20
CA THR A 80 -5.59 11.86 -8.40
C THR A 80 -4.39 12.74 -8.06
N ASN A 81 -4.45 13.51 -6.97
CA ASN A 81 -3.38 14.37 -6.48
C ASN A 81 -2.69 13.70 -5.30
N TRP A 82 -1.39 13.45 -5.42
CA TRP A 82 -0.65 12.57 -4.51
C TRP A 82 0.44 13.31 -3.75
N THR A 83 0.56 12.98 -2.46
CA THR A 83 1.65 13.43 -1.58
C THR A 83 2.47 12.24 -1.13
N THR A 84 3.79 12.28 -1.31
CA THR A 84 4.70 11.25 -0.77
C THR A 84 4.88 11.41 0.73
N VAL A 85 4.67 10.34 1.49
CA VAL A 85 4.81 10.30 2.97
C VAL A 85 5.95 9.39 3.44
N THR A 86 6.43 8.50 2.57
CA THR A 86 7.63 7.69 2.76
C THR A 86 8.34 7.57 1.41
N THR A 87 9.65 7.72 1.37
CA THR A 87 10.45 7.69 0.13
C THR A 87 11.51 6.61 0.17
N ASP A 88 11.76 5.95 -0.96
CA ASP A 88 12.83 4.97 -1.17
C ASP A 88 12.87 3.83 -0.12
N PHE A 89 11.70 3.40 0.36
CA PHE A 89 11.62 2.29 1.29
C PHE A 89 11.94 0.98 0.58
N LYS A 90 12.94 0.25 1.06
CA LYS A 90 13.37 -1.03 0.48
C LYS A 90 12.82 -2.21 1.28
N ILE A 91 12.00 -3.03 0.64
CA ILE A 91 11.53 -4.30 1.19
C ILE A 91 12.48 -5.39 0.74
N THR A 92 13.06 -6.12 1.70
CA THR A 92 13.98 -7.23 1.44
C THR A 92 13.49 -8.56 2.00
N GLU A 93 12.56 -8.51 2.96
CA GLU A 93 11.98 -9.71 3.57
C GLU A 93 10.80 -10.20 2.73
N ALA A 94 10.84 -11.48 2.41
CA ALA A 94 9.87 -12.18 1.59
C ALA A 94 8.73 -12.77 2.43
N ASP A 95 7.55 -12.89 1.81
CA ASP A 95 6.41 -13.68 2.30
C ASP A 95 5.98 -13.31 3.74
N THR A 96 6.40 -12.13 4.22
CA THR A 96 6.16 -11.64 5.57
C THR A 96 5.65 -10.20 5.49
N PRO A 97 4.60 -9.83 6.24
CA PRO A 97 4.10 -8.47 6.22
C PRO A 97 5.12 -7.45 6.75
N THR A 98 5.61 -6.58 5.85
CA THR A 98 6.54 -5.49 6.19
C THR A 98 5.74 -4.26 6.61
N THR A 99 5.99 -3.74 7.81
CA THR A 99 5.37 -2.50 8.30
C THR A 99 6.21 -1.28 7.93
N ILE A 100 5.59 -0.32 7.25
CA ILE A 100 6.23 0.91 6.77
C ILE A 100 5.60 2.10 7.49
N PRO A 101 6.36 2.85 8.32
CA PRO A 101 5.83 4.00 9.02
C PRO A 101 5.65 5.21 8.11
N CYS A 102 4.65 6.03 8.41
CA CYS A 102 4.47 7.37 7.85
C CYS A 102 4.04 8.36 8.95
N ASN A 103 4.20 9.65 8.70
CA ASN A 103 3.65 10.66 9.62
C ASN A 103 2.11 10.56 9.62
N PRO A 104 1.44 10.67 10.78
CA PRO A 104 -0.02 10.65 10.85
C PRO A 104 -0.65 11.60 9.84
N THR A 105 -1.43 11.06 8.91
CA THR A 105 -1.99 11.82 7.78
C THR A 105 -3.45 11.43 7.55
N ASN A 106 -4.32 12.43 7.36
CA ASN A 106 -5.69 12.22 6.93
C ASN A 106 -5.72 11.93 5.42
N THR A 107 -6.24 10.77 5.05
CA THR A 107 -6.28 10.33 3.65
C THR A 107 -7.40 9.34 3.41
N ARG A 108 -7.86 9.25 2.16
CA ARG A 108 -8.78 8.22 1.69
C ARG A 108 -8.08 7.19 0.80
N HIS A 109 -7.03 7.60 0.09
CA HIS A 109 -6.33 6.75 -0.86
C HIS A 109 -4.86 6.60 -0.50
N VAL A 110 -4.33 5.39 -0.65
CA VAL A 110 -2.91 5.10 -0.46
C VAL A 110 -2.37 4.41 -1.71
N ARG A 111 -1.12 4.70 -2.08
CA ARG A 111 -0.47 4.12 -3.27
C ARG A 111 0.91 3.62 -2.91
N LEU A 112 1.19 2.37 -3.31
CA LEU A 112 2.55 1.86 -3.44
C LEU A 112 3.07 2.31 -4.81
N TRP A 113 4.14 3.09 -4.80
CA TRP A 113 4.76 3.65 -5.99
C TRP A 113 6.13 2.98 -6.15
N GLU A 114 6.14 1.84 -6.82
CA GLU A 114 7.29 0.93 -6.90
C GLU A 114 8.29 1.47 -7.93
N THR A 115 9.42 1.97 -7.43
CA THR A 115 10.44 2.68 -8.20
C THR A 115 11.61 1.79 -8.62
N LYS A 116 11.79 0.62 -7.98
CA LYS A 116 12.76 -0.42 -8.37
C LYS A 116 12.19 -1.80 -8.04
N LEU A 117 12.38 -2.73 -8.96
CA LEU A 117 11.86 -4.09 -8.88
C LEU A 117 12.99 -5.11 -8.98
N ASN A 118 12.87 -6.25 -8.31
CA ASN A 118 13.78 -7.39 -8.52
C ASN A 118 13.56 -8.08 -9.86
N ARG A 119 12.30 -8.11 -10.30
CA ARG A 119 11.87 -8.64 -11.59
C ARG A 119 11.36 -7.52 -12.48
N ASN A 120 10.78 -7.87 -13.61
CA ASN A 120 10.29 -6.91 -14.59
C ASN A 120 8.80 -6.54 -14.43
N TYR A 121 8.18 -6.82 -13.29
CA TYR A 121 6.79 -6.45 -13.00
C TYR A 121 6.64 -5.99 -11.54
N GLY A 122 5.72 -5.07 -11.30
CA GLY A 122 5.33 -4.62 -9.97
C GLY A 122 4.53 -5.69 -9.23
N GLN A 123 4.56 -5.66 -7.90
CA GLN A 123 4.05 -6.76 -7.10
C GLN A 123 3.55 -6.33 -5.72
N CYS A 124 2.37 -6.81 -5.34
CA CYS A 124 1.86 -6.69 -3.96
C CYS A 124 1.03 -7.93 -3.61
N THR A 125 1.40 -8.65 -2.55
CA THR A 125 0.68 -9.85 -2.10
C THR A 125 -0.52 -9.47 -1.26
N GLU A 126 -0.33 -8.60 -0.29
CA GLU A 126 -1.39 -8.16 0.62
C GLU A 126 -1.03 -6.77 1.14
N PHE A 127 -2.03 -5.91 1.31
CA PHE A 127 -1.86 -4.53 1.78
C PHE A 127 -2.90 -4.16 2.84
N LYS A 128 -2.43 -3.50 3.90
CA LYS A 128 -3.26 -2.95 4.98
C LYS A 128 -2.76 -1.59 5.44
N VAL A 129 -3.65 -0.79 6.00
CA VAL A 129 -3.29 0.45 6.70
C VAL A 129 -3.59 0.34 8.20
N HIS A 130 -2.80 1.01 9.02
CA HIS A 130 -3.08 1.14 10.45
C HIS A 130 -3.65 2.53 10.75
N THR A 131 -4.82 2.57 11.38
CA THR A 131 -5.50 3.81 11.76
C THR A 131 -5.07 4.29 13.14
N THR A 132 -5.09 5.60 13.37
CA THR A 132 -4.98 6.17 14.72
C THR A 132 -6.35 6.54 15.24
N THR A 133 -6.63 6.21 16.50
CA THR A 133 -7.85 6.72 17.15
C THR A 133 -7.56 8.17 17.54
N ASN A 134 -8.33 9.13 17.02
CA ASN A 134 -8.30 10.50 17.54
C ASN A 134 -8.84 10.45 18.98
N ARG A 135 -7.96 10.32 19.98
CA ARG A 135 -8.34 10.68 21.33
C ARG A 135 -8.34 12.20 21.37
N SER A 136 -9.52 12.80 21.18
CA SER A 136 -9.75 14.13 21.73
C SER A 136 -9.51 14.00 23.23
N GLU A 137 -8.36 14.46 23.71
CA GLU A 137 -8.18 14.72 25.13
C GLU A 137 -9.16 15.84 25.49
N THR A 138 -10.36 15.45 25.92
CA THR A 138 -11.22 16.38 26.64
C THR A 138 -10.52 16.65 27.96
N LEU A 139 -9.82 17.78 28.04
CA LEU A 139 -9.37 18.37 29.30
C LEU A 139 -10.62 18.47 30.20
N LYS A 140 -10.75 17.56 31.16
CA LYS A 140 -11.61 17.79 32.32
C LYS A 140 -10.87 18.79 33.18
N ILE A 141 -11.12 20.07 32.94
CA ILE A 141 -10.84 21.11 33.92
C ILE A 141 -11.81 20.83 35.07
N LEU A 142 -11.27 20.34 36.19
CA LEU A 142 -11.93 20.35 37.50
C LEU A 142 -11.49 21.62 38.23
#